data_AF-A0A1I3M4R3-F1
#
_entry.id   AF-A0A1I3M4R3-F1
#
_cell.length_a   1.000
_cell.length_b   1.000
_cell.length_c   1.000
_cell.angle_alpha   90.00
_cell.angle_beta   90.00
_cell.angle_gamma   90.00
#
_symmetry.space_group_name_H-M   'P 1'
#
loop_
_entity.id
_entity.type
_entity.pdbx_description
1 polymer ?
#
loop_
_entity_poly.entity_id
_entity_poly.type
_entity_poly.pdbx_seq_one_letter_code
_entity_poly.pdbx_strand_id
1 'polypeptide(L)'
;MSLHQQPELKKAILGLPQQEKDKLLVRLISKDGMLMKQLHFQLLENESDLEERIEAVHQLLVRLVGQIEGHIPNENHRGYADELMKALKYGSGIVNEHFAITKDKMSEIQFRLFLVSQSFAHFDRLFEPHLYGRNDRLLKYQTGRIKYILGKYEKLHEDLQFEFREKLNEALAFAYQSGMKPHMKVVGLPKEV
;
A
#
# COMPACT_ATOMS: atom_id res chain seq x y z
N MET A 1 -1.93 -30.71 6.14
CA MET A 1 -1.23 -31.55 5.14
C MET A 1 -0.68 -30.61 4.08
N SER A 2 0.65 -30.49 3.94
CA SER A 2 1.27 -29.67 2.88
C SER A 2 1.86 -30.57 1.79
N LEU A 3 1.73 -30.18 0.51
CA LEU A 3 2.27 -30.94 -0.62
C LEU A 3 3.80 -31.13 -0.52
N HIS A 4 4.50 -30.20 0.12
CA HIS A 4 5.94 -30.29 0.38
C HIS A 4 6.33 -31.46 1.30
N GLN A 5 5.39 -31.97 2.11
CA GLN A 5 5.61 -33.08 3.03
C GLN A 5 5.30 -34.44 2.39
N GLN A 6 4.88 -34.47 1.12
CA GLN A 6 4.52 -35.70 0.39
C GLN A 6 5.19 -35.72 -0.99
N PRO A 7 6.50 -36.05 -1.06
CA PRO A 7 7.27 -36.00 -2.30
C PRO A 7 6.74 -36.98 -3.37
N GLU A 8 6.20 -38.12 -2.95
CA GLU A 8 5.58 -39.11 -3.84
C GLU A 8 4.31 -38.58 -4.50
N LEU A 9 3.44 -37.93 -3.73
CA LEU A 9 2.23 -37.29 -4.26
C LEU A 9 2.58 -36.16 -5.24
N LYS A 10 3.59 -35.34 -4.92
CA LYS A 10 4.07 -34.30 -5.84
C LYS A 10 4.54 -34.90 -7.17
N LYS A 11 5.32 -35.98 -7.14
CA LYS A 11 5.77 -36.69 -8.36
C LYS A 11 4.59 -37.26 -9.15
N ALA A 12 3.63 -37.89 -8.48
CA ALA A 12 2.45 -38.44 -9.12
C ALA A 12 1.61 -37.36 -9.83
N ILE A 13 1.37 -36.21 -9.19
CA ILE A 13 0.66 -35.07 -9.80
C ILE A 13 1.40 -34.53 -11.03
N LEU A 14 2.73 -34.37 -10.94
CA LEU A 14 3.53 -33.89 -12.06
C LEU A 14 3.59 -34.90 -13.23
N GLY A 15 3.40 -36.19 -12.94
CA GLY A 15 3.34 -37.27 -13.92
C GLY A 15 1.97 -37.47 -14.61
N LEU A 16 0.92 -36.74 -14.21
CA LEU A 16 -0.41 -36.86 -14.82
C LEU A 16 -0.38 -36.58 -16.33
N PRO A 17 -1.24 -37.25 -17.12
CA PRO A 17 -1.44 -36.92 -18.54
C PRO A 17 -1.78 -35.44 -18.72
N GLN A 18 -1.30 -34.85 -19.82
CA GLN A 18 -1.45 -33.41 -20.09
C GLN A 18 -2.91 -32.94 -19.95
N GLN A 19 -3.86 -33.67 -20.54
CA GLN A 19 -5.29 -33.30 -20.49
C GLN A 19 -5.87 -33.28 -19.07
N GLU A 20 -5.49 -34.24 -18.21
CA GLU A 20 -5.96 -34.28 -16.82
C GLU A 20 -5.30 -33.20 -15.98
N LYS A 21 -4.02 -32.96 -16.23
CA LYS A 21 -3.25 -31.89 -15.59
C LYS A 21 -3.83 -30.52 -15.91
N ASP A 22 -4.19 -30.27 -17.16
CA ASP A 22 -4.78 -29.00 -17.59
C ASP A 22 -6.17 -28.77 -16.97
N LYS A 23 -7.02 -29.81 -16.94
CA LYS A 23 -8.32 -29.74 -16.24
C LYS A 23 -8.14 -29.43 -14.76
N LEU A 24 -7.18 -30.09 -14.10
CA LEU A 24 -6.88 -29.85 -12.70
C LEU A 24 -6.33 -28.42 -12.48
N LEU A 25 -5.41 -27.98 -13.34
CA LEU A 25 -4.80 -26.65 -13.28
C LEU A 25 -5.86 -25.56 -13.39
N VAL A 26 -6.70 -25.60 -14.43
CA VAL A 26 -7.78 -24.63 -14.61
C VAL A 26 -8.71 -24.62 -13.40
N ARG A 27 -9.12 -25.80 -12.90
CA ARG A 27 -9.97 -25.90 -11.71
C ARG A 27 -9.32 -25.31 -10.45
N LEU A 28 -8.01 -25.44 -10.28
CA LEU A 28 -7.27 -24.89 -9.14
C LEU A 28 -7.13 -23.37 -9.28
N ILE A 29 -6.76 -22.89 -10.47
CA ILE A 29 -6.65 -21.45 -10.76
C ILE A 29 -8.01 -20.76 -10.54
N SER A 30 -9.10 -21.35 -11.03
CA SER A 30 -10.45 -20.78 -10.85
C SER A 30 -10.91 -20.65 -9.39
N LYS A 31 -10.25 -21.34 -8.44
CA LYS A 31 -10.54 -21.19 -7.01
C LYS A 31 -9.78 -20.05 -6.35
N ASP A 32 -8.70 -19.58 -6.97
CA ASP A 32 -7.86 -18.50 -6.46
C ASP A 32 -8.10 -17.23 -7.27
N GLY A 33 -8.98 -16.37 -6.76
CA GLY A 33 -9.35 -15.11 -7.43
C GLY A 33 -8.18 -14.13 -7.60
N MET A 34 -7.19 -14.16 -6.69
CA MET A 34 -6.02 -13.28 -6.81
C MET A 34 -5.09 -13.79 -7.92
N LEU A 35 -4.84 -15.11 -7.96
CA LEU A 35 -4.05 -15.72 -9.02
C LEU A 35 -4.72 -15.52 -10.39
N MET A 36 -6.06 -15.60 -10.46
CA MET A 36 -6.78 -15.29 -11.70
C MET A 36 -6.54 -13.86 -12.17
N LYS A 37 -6.64 -12.87 -11.26
CA LYS A 37 -6.37 -11.46 -11.61
C LYS A 37 -4.92 -11.26 -12.07
N GLN A 38 -3.97 -11.89 -11.39
CA GLN A 38 -2.54 -11.86 -11.77
C GLN A 38 -2.30 -12.45 -13.15
N LEU A 39 -2.86 -13.63 -13.44
CA LEU A 39 -2.71 -14.29 -14.75
C LEU A 39 -3.43 -13.52 -15.85
N HIS A 40 -4.59 -12.93 -15.56
CA HIS A 40 -5.29 -12.06 -16.50
C HIS A 40 -4.39 -10.88 -16.89
N PHE A 41 -3.85 -10.17 -15.90
CA PHE A 41 -2.91 -9.07 -16.15
C PHE A 41 -1.69 -9.55 -16.93
N GLN A 42 -1.01 -10.59 -16.45
CA GLN A 42 0.26 -11.05 -17.01
C GLN A 42 0.14 -11.62 -18.43
N LEU A 43 -0.98 -12.26 -18.77
CA LEU A 43 -1.13 -13.00 -20.02
C LEU A 43 -1.98 -12.27 -21.06
N LEU A 44 -2.84 -11.34 -20.65
CA LEU A 44 -3.85 -10.75 -21.53
C LEU A 44 -3.81 -9.21 -21.59
N GLU A 45 -3.16 -8.53 -20.65
CA GLU A 45 -3.11 -7.06 -20.59
C GLU A 45 -1.76 -6.52 -21.10
N ASN A 46 -1.77 -5.27 -21.56
CA ASN A 46 -0.60 -4.53 -22.07
C ASN A 46 -0.37 -3.22 -21.29
N GLU A 47 0.52 -2.36 -21.79
CA GLU A 47 0.88 -1.10 -21.13
C GLU A 47 -0.30 -0.12 -21.00
N SER A 48 -1.18 -0.04 -22.01
CA SER A 48 -2.37 0.82 -21.94
C SER A 48 -3.37 0.34 -20.88
N ASP A 49 -3.54 -0.98 -20.73
CA ASP A 49 -4.37 -1.55 -19.67
C ASP A 49 -3.81 -1.25 -18.27
N LEU A 50 -2.47 -1.22 -18.13
CA LEU A 50 -1.82 -0.82 -16.88
C LEU A 50 -2.13 0.65 -16.55
N GLU A 51 -2.06 1.56 -17.51
CA GLU A 51 -2.42 2.97 -17.32
C GLU A 51 -3.88 3.12 -16.88
N GLU A 52 -4.81 2.42 -17.53
CA GLU A 52 -6.23 2.41 -17.13
C GLU A 52 -6.43 1.91 -15.71
N ARG A 53 -5.71 0.85 -15.30
CA ARG A 53 -5.74 0.35 -13.92
C ARG A 53 -5.19 1.34 -12.92
N ILE A 54 -4.08 2.00 -13.25
CA ILE A 54 -3.47 3.03 -12.40
C ILE A 54 -4.48 4.15 -12.18
N GLU A 55 -5.12 4.64 -13.24
CA GLU A 55 -6.13 5.69 -13.14
C GLU A 55 -7.36 5.22 -12.34
N ALA A 56 -7.84 4.00 -12.57
CA ALA A 56 -8.97 3.45 -11.82
C ALA A 56 -8.67 3.37 -10.31
N VAL A 57 -7.47 2.89 -9.93
CA VAL A 57 -7.04 2.84 -8.53
C VAL A 57 -6.90 4.24 -7.94
N HIS A 58 -6.31 5.17 -8.70
CA HIS A 58 -6.20 6.56 -8.26
C HIS A 58 -7.57 7.17 -7.96
N GLN A 59 -8.55 6.98 -8.85
CA GLN A 59 -9.93 7.45 -8.65
C GLN A 59 -10.60 6.82 -7.43
N LEU A 60 -10.35 5.54 -7.14
CA LEU A 60 -10.84 4.91 -5.91
C LEU A 60 -10.25 5.55 -4.65
N LEU A 61 -8.95 5.86 -4.66
CA LEU A 61 -8.28 6.51 -3.53
C LEU A 61 -8.74 7.96 -3.38
N VAL A 62 -8.93 8.71 -4.46
CA VAL A 62 -9.50 10.07 -4.44
C VAL A 62 -10.90 10.06 -3.84
N ARG A 63 -11.77 9.13 -4.27
CA ARG A 63 -13.11 8.96 -3.68
C ARG A 63 -13.06 8.62 -2.20
N LEU A 64 -12.15 7.72 -1.80
CA LEU A 64 -11.94 7.40 -0.39
C LEU A 64 -11.55 8.64 0.41
N VAL A 65 -10.62 9.46 -0.10
CA VAL A 65 -10.19 10.72 0.54
C VAL A 65 -11.37 11.69 0.67
N GLY A 66 -12.14 11.91 -0.39
CA GLY A 66 -13.32 12.78 -0.33
C GLY A 66 -14.39 12.29 0.67
N GLN A 67 -14.59 10.97 0.77
CA GLN A 67 -15.50 10.39 1.76
C GLN A 67 -15.03 10.62 3.20
N ILE A 68 -13.74 10.44 3.49
CA ILE A 68 -13.23 10.67 4.84
C ILE A 68 -13.22 12.15 5.20
N GLU A 69 -12.90 13.04 4.27
CA GLU A 69 -12.93 14.49 4.49
C GLU A 69 -14.34 14.98 4.83
N GLY A 70 -15.36 14.43 4.17
CA GLY A 70 -16.76 14.76 4.47
C GLY A 70 -17.32 14.17 5.77
N HIS A 71 -16.65 13.19 6.38
CA HIS A 71 -17.17 12.45 7.54
C HIS A 71 -16.35 12.62 8.83
N ILE A 72 -15.04 12.74 8.73
CA ILE A 72 -14.12 12.80 9.87
C ILE A 72 -13.75 14.26 10.14
N PRO A 73 -14.11 14.83 11.30
CA PRO A 73 -13.66 16.17 11.65
C PRO A 73 -12.15 16.24 11.84
N ASN A 74 -11.53 17.30 11.30
CA ASN A 74 -10.12 17.62 11.56
C ASN A 74 -9.98 18.32 12.93
N GLU A 75 -10.14 17.54 13.98
CA GLU A 75 -10.00 17.95 15.37
C GLU A 75 -9.16 16.93 16.11
N ASN A 76 -8.29 17.37 16.99
CA ASN A 76 -7.36 16.51 17.71
C ASN A 76 -8.08 15.60 18.74
N HIS A 77 -8.74 14.55 18.25
CA HIS A 77 -9.61 13.66 18.99
C HIS A 77 -9.35 12.20 18.62
N ARG A 78 -9.27 11.34 19.65
CA ARG A 78 -8.87 9.94 19.49
C ARG A 78 -9.78 9.13 18.58
N GLY A 79 -11.10 9.34 18.65
CA GLY A 79 -12.06 8.63 17.81
C GLY A 79 -11.82 8.87 16.32
N TYR A 80 -11.59 10.13 15.96
CA TYR A 80 -11.31 10.54 14.58
C TYR A 80 -9.95 10.02 14.10
N ALA A 81 -8.94 9.96 14.98
CA ALA A 81 -7.66 9.32 14.66
C ALA A 81 -7.79 7.81 14.40
N ASP A 82 -8.60 7.10 15.19
CA ASP A 82 -8.87 5.67 14.97
C ASP A 82 -9.68 5.43 13.68
N GLU A 83 -10.62 6.31 13.34
CA GLU A 83 -11.38 6.27 12.08
C GLU A 83 -10.51 6.55 10.85
N LEU A 84 -9.70 7.61 10.90
CA LEU A 84 -8.73 7.92 9.84
C LEU A 84 -7.78 6.75 9.63
N MET A 85 -7.23 6.17 10.71
CA MET A 85 -6.35 5.01 10.61
C MET A 85 -7.04 3.80 9.94
N LYS A 86 -8.33 3.55 10.22
CA LYS A 86 -9.09 2.47 9.55
C LYS A 86 -9.23 2.74 8.05
N ALA A 87 -9.59 3.96 7.67
CA ALA A 87 -9.70 4.34 6.26
C ALA A 87 -8.36 4.23 5.51
N LEU A 88 -7.25 4.70 6.11
CA LEU A 88 -5.92 4.58 5.52
C LEU A 88 -5.46 3.12 5.36
N LYS A 89 -5.87 2.23 6.27
CA LYS A 89 -5.63 0.78 6.14
C LYS A 89 -6.45 0.17 5.01
N TYR A 90 -7.70 0.60 4.85
CA TYR A 90 -8.54 0.19 3.72
C TYR A 90 -7.92 0.64 2.38
N GLY A 91 -7.52 1.92 2.26
CA GLY A 91 -6.80 2.43 1.10
C GLY A 91 -5.49 1.67 0.83
N SER A 92 -4.73 1.35 1.88
CA SER A 92 -3.52 0.51 1.74
C SER A 92 -3.83 -0.90 1.23
N GLY A 93 -5.02 -1.43 1.52
CA GLY A 93 -5.50 -2.70 0.99
C GLY A 93 -5.72 -2.66 -0.53
N ILE A 94 -6.34 -1.58 -1.03
CA ILE A 94 -6.51 -1.34 -2.47
C ILE A 94 -5.14 -1.29 -3.17
N VAL A 95 -4.18 -0.54 -2.61
CA VAL A 95 -2.82 -0.46 -3.18
C VAL A 95 -2.10 -1.80 -3.14
N ASN A 96 -2.27 -2.59 -2.07
CA ASN A 96 -1.69 -3.92 -1.98
C ASN A 96 -2.25 -4.87 -3.05
N GLU A 97 -3.55 -4.81 -3.31
CA GLU A 97 -4.18 -5.61 -4.38
C GLU A 97 -3.65 -5.19 -5.74
N HIS A 98 -3.59 -3.89 -6.03
CA HIS A 98 -2.98 -3.36 -7.25
C HIS A 98 -1.56 -3.89 -7.46
N PHE A 99 -0.68 -3.68 -6.48
CA PHE A 99 0.71 -4.16 -6.57
C PHE A 99 0.79 -5.70 -6.64
N ALA A 100 -0.12 -6.42 -5.98
CA ALA A 100 -0.16 -7.87 -6.07
C ALA A 100 -0.43 -8.35 -7.50
N ILE A 101 -1.26 -7.64 -8.25
CA ILE A 101 -1.64 -7.94 -9.63
C ILE A 101 -0.58 -7.45 -10.62
N THR A 102 -0.23 -6.17 -10.57
CA THR A 102 0.58 -5.51 -11.62
C THR A 102 2.08 -5.64 -11.39
N LYS A 103 2.51 -5.82 -10.13
CA LYS A 103 3.91 -5.72 -9.69
C LYS A 103 4.57 -4.38 -10.00
N ASP A 104 3.79 -3.36 -10.38
CA ASP A 104 4.33 -2.05 -10.73
C ASP A 104 4.75 -1.28 -9.47
N LYS A 105 6.05 -0.98 -9.39
CA LYS A 105 6.66 -0.34 -8.21
C LYS A 105 6.38 1.17 -8.19
N MET A 106 6.25 1.79 -9.36
CA MET A 106 6.08 3.23 -9.49
C MET A 106 4.71 3.64 -8.94
N SER A 107 3.64 3.05 -9.46
CA SER A 107 2.29 3.31 -8.98
C SER A 107 2.09 2.89 -7.52
N GLU A 108 2.75 1.82 -7.05
CA GLU A 108 2.73 1.44 -5.62
C GLU A 108 3.25 2.59 -4.74
N ILE A 109 4.41 3.16 -5.06
CA ILE A 109 5.01 4.27 -4.31
C ILE A 109 4.13 5.51 -4.43
N GLN A 110 3.68 5.83 -5.64
CA GLN A 110 2.79 6.96 -5.91
C GLN A 110 1.53 6.91 -5.04
N PHE A 111 0.82 5.78 -5.01
CA PHE A 111 -0.43 5.66 -4.26
C PHE A 111 -0.22 5.64 -2.75
N ARG A 112 0.86 5.04 -2.27
CA ARG A 112 1.20 5.08 -0.83
C ARG A 112 1.54 6.49 -0.39
N LEU A 113 2.32 7.21 -1.19
CA LEU A 113 2.68 8.59 -0.91
C LEU A 113 1.47 9.52 -1.02
N PHE A 114 0.56 9.27 -1.97
CA PHE A 114 -0.73 9.95 -2.06
C PHE A 114 -1.51 9.80 -0.75
N LEU A 115 -1.73 8.58 -0.25
CA LEU A 115 -2.47 8.36 1.01
C LEU A 115 -1.82 9.05 2.21
N VAL A 116 -0.48 9.04 2.31
CA VAL A 116 0.23 9.76 3.37
C VAL A 116 0.02 11.26 3.25
N SER A 117 0.25 11.82 2.06
CA SER A 117 0.17 13.27 1.82
C SER A 117 -1.25 13.79 2.06
N GLN A 118 -2.27 13.09 1.56
CA GLN A 118 -3.67 13.45 1.77
C GLN A 118 -4.07 13.37 3.23
N SER A 119 -3.56 12.37 3.98
CA SER A 119 -3.82 12.32 5.41
C SER A 119 -3.28 13.53 6.17
N PHE A 120 -2.11 14.04 5.76
CA PHE A 120 -1.50 15.21 6.40
C PHE A 120 -2.20 16.50 5.97
N ALA A 121 -2.52 16.65 4.69
CA ALA A 121 -3.14 17.85 4.15
C ALA A 121 -4.54 18.12 4.75
N HIS A 122 -5.36 17.09 4.94
CA HIS A 122 -6.75 17.25 5.39
C HIS A 122 -6.95 17.02 6.90
N PHE A 123 -6.00 16.36 7.57
CA PHE A 123 -6.16 15.94 8.97
C PHE A 123 -4.96 16.27 9.85
N ASP A 124 -4.25 17.37 9.55
CA ASP A 124 -3.04 17.81 10.26
C ASP A 124 -3.19 17.86 11.78
N ARG A 125 -4.34 18.31 12.30
CA ARG A 125 -4.60 18.40 13.75
C ARG A 125 -4.62 17.04 14.44
N LEU A 126 -4.95 15.96 13.72
CA LEU A 126 -4.84 14.60 14.28
C LEU A 126 -3.39 14.15 14.49
N PHE A 127 -2.43 14.82 13.85
CA PHE A 127 -1.00 14.57 13.97
C PHE A 127 -0.29 15.48 14.98
N GLU A 128 -0.99 16.45 15.59
CA GLU A 128 -0.40 17.33 16.60
C GLU A 128 0.06 16.55 17.85
N PRO A 129 1.10 17.03 18.56
CA PRO A 129 1.51 16.46 19.83
C PRO A 129 0.35 16.50 20.85
N HIS A 130 0.05 15.37 21.48
CA HIS A 130 -1.04 15.27 22.45
C HIS A 130 -0.52 14.83 23.82
N LEU A 131 -0.97 15.51 24.89
CA LEU A 131 -0.71 15.12 26.28
C LEU A 131 -1.29 13.71 26.53
N TYR A 132 -0.50 12.77 27.05
CA TYR A 132 -0.90 11.35 27.24
C TYR A 132 -1.03 10.48 25.97
N GLY A 133 -0.55 10.93 24.80
CA GLY A 133 -0.36 10.04 23.64
C GLY A 133 -1.65 9.45 23.02
N ARG A 134 -2.77 10.16 23.06
CA ARG A 134 -4.08 9.65 22.59
C ARG A 134 -4.07 9.18 21.13
N ASN A 135 -3.33 9.86 20.25
CA ASN A 135 -3.25 9.53 18.82
C ASN A 135 -1.99 8.72 18.46
N ASP A 136 -1.22 8.25 19.46
CA ASP A 136 0.06 7.55 19.28
C ASP A 136 -0.02 6.37 18.30
N ARG A 137 -1.16 5.68 18.24
CA ARG A 137 -1.39 4.59 17.27
C ARG A 137 -1.37 5.08 15.82
N LEU A 138 -2.03 6.20 15.52
CA LEU A 138 -2.04 6.82 14.19
C LEU A 138 -0.63 7.34 13.86
N LEU A 139 0.04 8.00 14.80
CA LEU A 139 1.40 8.53 14.63
C LEU A 139 2.40 7.42 14.30
N LYS A 140 2.37 6.31 15.07
CA LYS A 140 3.19 5.11 14.81
C LYS A 140 2.85 4.44 13.48
N TYR A 141 1.55 4.35 13.16
CA TYR A 141 1.10 3.79 11.89
C TYR A 141 1.67 4.56 10.70
N GLN A 142 1.50 5.89 10.66
CA GLN A 142 2.01 6.71 9.55
C GLN A 142 3.53 6.77 9.52
N THR A 143 4.20 6.75 10.68
CA THR A 143 5.68 6.62 10.73
C THR A 143 6.14 5.34 10.04
N GLY A 144 5.44 4.22 10.30
CA GLY A 144 5.69 2.95 9.63
C GLY A 144 5.42 3.00 8.11
N ARG A 145 4.42 3.77 7.66
CA ARG A 145 4.13 3.95 6.23
C ARG A 145 5.21 4.77 5.53
N ILE A 146 5.67 5.86 6.13
CA ILE A 146 6.80 6.64 5.61
C ILE A 146 8.05 5.76 5.52
N LYS A 147 8.38 5.00 6.57
CA LYS A 147 9.52 4.05 6.55
C LYS A 147 9.42 3.03 5.42
N TYR A 148 8.22 2.49 5.18
CA TYR A 148 7.99 1.55 4.11
C TYR A 148 8.22 2.18 2.74
N ILE A 149 7.67 3.38 2.51
CA ILE A 149 7.83 4.13 1.25
C ILE A 149 9.30 4.43 1.02
N LEU A 150 10.01 4.92 2.03
CA LEU A 150 11.43 5.25 1.93
C LEU A 150 12.28 4.02 1.53
N GLY A 151 12.08 2.89 2.19
CA GLY A 151 12.83 1.66 1.85
C GLY A 151 12.51 1.08 0.46
N LYS A 152 11.43 1.52 -0.18
CA LYS A 152 11.11 1.23 -1.59
C LYS A 152 11.73 2.27 -2.51
N TYR A 153 11.63 3.54 -2.15
CA TYR A 153 12.21 4.69 -2.84
C TYR A 153 13.73 4.53 -3.02
N GLU A 154 14.47 4.20 -1.96
CA GLU A 154 15.92 4.01 -1.99
C GLU A 154 16.39 2.89 -2.94
N LYS A 155 15.48 1.98 -3.33
CA LYS A 155 15.75 0.88 -4.26
C LYS A 155 15.39 1.21 -5.71
N LEU A 156 14.79 2.37 -5.96
CA LEU A 156 14.56 2.87 -7.32
C LEU A 156 15.87 3.37 -7.92
N HIS A 157 15.93 3.38 -9.25
CA HIS A 157 16.99 4.08 -9.98
C HIS A 157 16.92 5.59 -9.71
N GLU A 158 18.04 6.30 -9.76
CA GLU A 158 18.15 7.72 -9.41
C GLU A 158 17.18 8.60 -10.21
N ASP A 159 17.04 8.35 -11.51
CA ASP A 159 16.10 9.08 -12.37
C ASP A 159 14.64 8.95 -11.89
N LEU A 160 14.24 7.77 -11.41
CA LEU A 160 12.90 7.52 -10.90
C LEU A 160 12.72 8.07 -9.48
N GLN A 161 13.80 8.17 -8.71
CA GLN A 161 13.79 8.81 -7.40
C GLN A 161 13.49 10.31 -7.51
N PHE A 162 13.89 10.95 -8.61
CA PHE A 162 13.62 12.37 -8.84
C PHE A 162 12.12 12.69 -8.80
N GLU A 163 11.28 11.82 -9.38
CA GLU A 163 9.82 12.02 -9.45
C GLU A 163 9.12 12.09 -8.08
N PHE A 164 9.65 11.39 -7.07
CA PHE A 164 9.03 11.31 -5.74
C PHE A 164 9.74 12.14 -4.68
N ARG A 165 10.94 12.64 -4.97
CA ARG A 165 11.81 13.31 -3.99
C ARG A 165 11.09 14.45 -3.27
N GLU A 166 10.47 15.35 -4.03
CA GLU A 166 9.81 16.54 -3.48
C GLU A 166 8.69 16.15 -2.50
N LYS A 167 7.71 15.37 -2.96
CA LYS A 167 6.57 14.92 -2.13
C LYS A 167 7.01 14.10 -0.91
N LEU A 168 8.07 13.30 -1.06
CA LEU A 168 8.61 12.53 0.07
C LEU A 168 9.28 13.46 1.10
N ASN A 169 10.00 14.47 0.65
CA ASN A 169 10.60 15.49 1.52
C ASN A 169 9.54 16.34 2.22
N GLU A 170 8.44 16.68 1.57
CA GLU A 170 7.28 17.33 2.20
C GLU A 170 6.69 16.46 3.32
N ALA A 171 6.47 15.17 3.05
CA ALA A 171 5.95 14.22 4.04
C ALA A 171 6.91 14.04 5.23
N LEU A 172 8.23 13.99 4.97
CA LEU A 172 9.26 13.93 6.02
C LEU A 172 9.27 15.21 6.86
N ALA A 173 9.24 16.38 6.21
CA ALA A 173 9.21 17.67 6.89
C ALA A 173 7.99 17.78 7.81
N PHE A 174 6.79 17.44 7.31
CA PHE A 174 5.57 17.41 8.12
C PHE A 174 5.72 16.47 9.33
N ALA A 175 6.17 15.24 9.12
CA ALA A 175 6.34 14.27 10.19
C ALA A 175 7.36 14.71 11.27
N TYR A 176 8.38 15.48 10.89
CA TYR A 176 9.38 16.04 11.81
C TYR A 176 8.90 17.28 12.58
N GLN A 177 7.86 17.94 12.10
CA GLN A 177 7.22 19.09 12.73
C GLN A 177 5.98 18.71 13.56
N SER A 178 5.42 17.52 13.34
CA SER A 178 4.23 17.01 14.04
C SER A 178 4.56 16.19 15.29
N GLY A 179 3.51 15.68 15.94
CA GLY A 179 3.59 14.71 17.03
C GLY A 179 4.29 13.39 16.64
N MET A 180 4.53 13.15 15.35
CA MET A 180 5.27 11.97 14.88
C MET A 180 6.77 12.04 15.17
N LYS A 181 7.32 13.24 15.38
CA LYS A 181 8.77 13.49 15.55
C LYS A 181 9.49 12.52 16.50
N PRO A 182 8.97 12.17 17.70
CA PRO A 182 9.62 11.19 18.56
C PRO A 182 9.73 9.81 17.90
N HIS A 183 8.69 9.36 17.20
CA HIS A 183 8.70 8.08 16.49
C HIS A 183 9.67 8.10 15.31
N MET A 184 9.69 9.18 14.52
CA MET A 184 10.63 9.37 13.41
C MET A 184 12.09 9.20 13.86
N LYS A 185 12.45 9.81 15.01
CA LYS A 185 13.78 9.66 15.61
C LYS A 185 14.07 8.25 16.08
N VAL A 186 13.13 7.59 16.75
CA VAL A 186 13.29 6.22 17.27
C VAL A 186 13.56 5.22 16.14
N VAL A 187 12.89 5.38 14.99
CA VAL A 187 13.09 4.48 13.84
C VAL A 187 14.24 4.88 12.91
N GLY A 188 14.91 6.01 13.18
CA GLY A 188 16.08 6.48 12.44
C GLY A 188 15.78 6.97 11.02
N LEU A 189 14.61 7.57 10.77
CA LEU A 189 14.29 8.09 9.43
C LEU A 189 15.06 9.39 9.13
N PRO A 190 15.51 9.63 7.89
CA PRO A 190 16.18 10.88 7.53
C PRO A 190 15.19 12.05 7.53
N LYS A 191 15.69 13.28 7.61
CA LYS A 191 14.85 14.49 7.51
C LYS A 191 14.51 14.86 6.06
N GLU A 192 15.33 14.43 5.13
CA GLU A 192 15.24 14.67 3.69
C GLU A 192 15.98 13.55 2.92
N VAL A 193 15.69 13.41 1.63
CA VAL A 193 16.28 12.46 0.68
C VAL A 193 16.64 13.13 -0.64
#